data_AF-A0A2W0BV09-F1
#
_entry.id   AF-A0A2W0BV09-F1
#
_cell.length_a   1.000
_cell.length_b   1.000
_cell.length_c   1.000
_cell.angle_alpha   90.00
_cell.angle_beta   90.00
_cell.angle_gamma   90.00
#
_symmetry.space_group_name_H-M   'P 1'
#
loop_
_entity.id
_entity.type
_entity.pdbx_description
1 polymer ?
#
loop_
_entity_poly.entity_id
_entity_poly.type
_entity_poly.pdbx_seq_one_letter_code
_entity_poly.pdbx_strand_id
1 'polypeptide(L)'
;MLWRDDGTGQHRHFWQPRFYDFNVYSNQKRAEKLRYMHDNPLNRGLVPSPELWRWSSFRAYFCEEASIVRIDELDAIRKRKPNLK
;
A
#
# COMPACT_ATOMS: atom_id res chain seq x y z
N MET A 1 -23.73 14.85 -4.54
CA MET A 1 -23.90 15.10 -3.10
C MET A 1 -22.55 14.87 -2.41
N LEU A 2 -21.60 15.82 -2.48
CA LEU A 2 -20.37 15.82 -1.65
C LEU A 2 -19.55 17.14 -1.74
N TRP A 3 -20.18 18.25 -2.11
CA TRP A 3 -19.58 19.58 -1.99
C TRP A 3 -20.69 20.53 -1.54
N ARG A 4 -20.82 20.77 -0.24
CA ARG A 4 -21.54 21.96 0.23
C ARG A 4 -20.53 23.09 0.20
N ASP A 5 -20.75 24.01 -0.71
CA ASP A 5 -20.17 25.34 -0.66
C ASP A 5 -20.82 26.02 0.55
N ASP A 6 -20.05 26.30 1.61
CA ASP A 6 -20.58 26.94 2.82
C ASP A 6 -20.74 28.46 2.66
N GLY A 7 -20.58 28.97 1.44
CA GLY A 7 -20.73 30.39 1.12
C GLY A 7 -19.62 31.27 1.68
N THR A 8 -18.58 30.69 2.30
CA THR A 8 -17.47 31.45 2.91
C THR A 8 -16.25 31.59 1.99
N GLY A 9 -16.25 30.95 0.81
CA GLY A 9 -15.11 30.94 -0.12
C GLY A 9 -13.89 30.18 0.40
N GLN A 10 -13.97 29.55 1.58
CA GLN A 10 -12.89 28.74 2.13
C GLN A 10 -13.00 27.30 1.60
N HIS A 11 -12.27 27.00 0.53
CA HIS A 11 -12.07 25.64 0.09
C HIS A 11 -11.42 24.82 1.22
N ARG A 12 -12.19 23.97 1.89
CA ARG A 12 -11.66 23.05 2.89
C ARG A 12 -10.66 22.10 2.24
N HIS A 13 -9.41 22.15 2.69
CA HIS A 13 -8.38 21.23 2.23
C HIS A 13 -8.71 19.80 2.68
N PHE A 14 -8.85 18.88 1.73
CA PHE A 14 -9.04 17.46 2.02
C PHE A 14 -7.77 16.82 2.62
N TRP A 15 -6.60 17.28 2.15
CA TRP A 15 -5.31 16.76 2.56
C TRP A 15 -4.76 17.49 3.79
N GLN A 16 -4.09 16.74 4.67
CA GLN A 16 -3.27 17.34 5.70
C GLN A 16 -2.03 18.01 5.09
N PRO A 17 -1.57 19.14 5.63
CA PRO A 17 -0.35 19.79 5.16
C PRO A 17 0.89 18.95 5.49
N ARG A 18 1.81 18.83 4.51
CA ARG A 18 3.04 18.00 4.56
C ARG A 18 2.75 16.49 4.64
N PHE A 19 3.82 15.70 4.61
CA PHE A 19 3.81 14.25 4.79
C PHE A 19 5.10 13.82 5.49
N TYR A 20 5.13 12.57 5.96
CA TYR A 20 6.32 11.98 6.57
C TYR A 20 7.12 11.20 5.52
N ASP A 21 8.33 11.65 5.23
CA ASP A 21 9.29 10.97 4.38
C ASP A 21 10.35 10.22 5.20
N PHE A 22 10.87 9.15 4.62
CA PHE A 22 11.95 8.36 5.22
C PHE A 22 12.78 7.69 4.14
N ASN A 23 14.08 7.95 4.14
CA ASN A 23 15.00 7.36 3.16
C ASN A 23 15.32 5.90 3.51
N VAL A 24 15.20 5.02 2.51
CA VAL A 24 15.45 3.59 2.66
C VAL A 24 16.71 3.22 1.87
N TYR A 25 17.81 2.98 2.58
CA TYR A 25 19.11 2.65 1.98
C TYR A 25 19.53 1.18 2.14
N SER A 26 18.74 0.37 2.86
CA SER A 26 19.08 -1.04 3.11
C SER A 26 17.91 -1.97 2.87
N ASN A 27 18.22 -3.20 2.47
CA ASN A 27 17.23 -4.26 2.29
C ASN A 27 16.50 -4.57 3.61
N GLN A 28 17.18 -4.48 4.74
CA GLN A 28 16.57 -4.67 6.06
C GLN A 28 15.50 -3.59 6.32
N LYS A 29 15.82 -2.31 6.06
CA LYS A 29 14.85 -1.22 6.23
C LYS A 29 13.70 -1.31 5.23
N ARG A 30 13.99 -1.74 4.01
CA ARG A 30 12.96 -2.03 3.01
C ARG A 30 11.98 -3.09 3.51
N ALA A 31 12.48 -4.22 4.02
CA ALA A 31 11.66 -5.30 4.54
C ALA A 31 10.84 -4.86 5.77
N GLU A 32 11.42 -4.06 6.67
CA GLU A 32 10.72 -3.47 7.81
C GLU A 32 9.56 -2.58 7.37
N LYS A 33 9.78 -1.66 6.43
CA LYS A 33 8.73 -0.75 5.94
C LYS A 33 7.66 -1.50 5.15
N LEU A 34 8.01 -2.51 4.36
CA LEU A 34 7.04 -3.38 3.69
C LEU A 34 6.13 -4.10 4.68
N ARG A 35 6.70 -4.72 5.72
CA ARG A 35 5.91 -5.35 6.80
C ARG A 35 4.99 -4.34 7.47
N TYR A 36 5.52 -3.18 7.84
CA TYR A 36 4.72 -2.11 8.44
C TYR A 36 3.51 -1.72 7.58
N MET A 37 3.69 -1.49 6.28
CA MET A 37 2.61 -1.10 5.38
C MET A 37 1.53 -2.18 5.28
N HIS A 38 1.92 -3.45 5.27
CA HIS A 38 1.01 -4.59 5.19
C HIS A 38 0.29 -4.88 6.50
N ASP A 39 0.96 -4.72 7.63
CA ASP A 39 0.39 -4.98 8.95
C ASP A 39 -0.39 -3.78 9.49
N ASN A 40 -0.25 -2.58 8.93
CA ASN A 40 -0.94 -1.39 9.43
C ASN A 40 -2.47 -1.55 9.54
N PRO A 41 -3.20 -2.10 8.55
CA PRO A 41 -4.63 -2.36 8.67
C PRO A 41 -4.98 -3.31 9.83
N LEU A 42 -4.16 -4.34 10.06
CA LEU A 42 -4.30 -5.28 11.18
C LEU A 42 -4.04 -4.59 12.52
N ASN A 43 -2.89 -3.92 12.64
CA ASN A 43 -2.45 -3.24 13.86
C ASN A 43 -3.38 -2.09 14.27
N ARG A 44 -4.10 -1.50 13.31
CA ARG A 44 -5.14 -0.48 13.56
C ARG A 44 -6.52 -1.07 13.80
N GLY A 45 -6.67 -2.39 13.77
CA GLY A 45 -7.94 -3.09 14.03
C GLY A 45 -8.97 -2.94 12.93
N LEU A 46 -8.56 -2.61 11.70
CA LEU A 46 -9.48 -2.47 10.56
C LEU A 46 -9.89 -3.82 9.97
N VAL A 47 -9.01 -4.82 10.08
CA VAL A 47 -9.23 -6.20 9.62
C VAL A 47 -8.59 -7.18 10.60
N PRO A 48 -9.12 -8.42 10.70
CA PRO A 48 -8.55 -9.45 11.57
C PRO A 48 -7.28 -10.10 11.00
N SER A 49 -7.00 -9.91 9.70
CA SER A 49 -5.76 -10.36 9.07
C SER A 49 -5.38 -9.50 7.85
N PRO A 50 -4.08 -9.38 7.49
CA PRO A 50 -3.61 -8.50 6.42
C PRO A 50 -4.17 -8.85 5.03
N GLU A 51 -4.37 -10.14 4.73
CA GLU A 51 -4.87 -10.64 3.44
C GLU A 51 -6.31 -10.23 3.11
N LEU A 52 -7.07 -9.81 4.13
CA LEU A 52 -8.43 -9.31 3.98
C LEU A 52 -8.48 -7.83 3.59
N TRP A 53 -7.38 -7.10 3.74
CA TRP A 53 -7.30 -5.71 3.31
C TRP A 53 -7.08 -5.60 1.81
N ARG A 54 -8.20 -5.53 1.07
CA ARG A 54 -8.25 -5.50 -0.39
C ARG A 54 -7.43 -4.35 -1.01
N TRP A 55 -7.19 -3.27 -0.27
CA TRP A 55 -6.55 -2.04 -0.76
C TRP A 55 -5.05 -2.00 -0.41
N SER A 56 -4.44 -3.18 -0.22
CA SER A 56 -2.99 -3.33 -0.10
C SER A 56 -2.45 -4.23 -1.21
N SER A 57 -1.14 -4.16 -1.44
CA SER A 57 -0.41 -5.11 -2.28
C SER A 57 -0.06 -6.42 -1.55
N PHE A 58 -0.58 -6.67 -0.33
CA PHE A 58 -0.20 -7.84 0.48
C PHE A 58 -0.31 -9.15 -0.28
N ARG A 59 -1.46 -9.37 -0.94
CA ARG A 59 -1.75 -10.60 -1.68
C ARG A 59 -0.79 -10.84 -2.84
N ALA A 60 -0.28 -9.78 -3.47
CA ALA A 60 0.75 -9.93 -4.50
C ALA A 60 2.11 -10.36 -3.94
N TYR A 61 2.48 -9.83 -2.77
CA TYR A 61 3.75 -10.18 -2.14
C TYR A 61 3.74 -11.57 -1.47
N PHE A 62 2.62 -11.96 -0.86
CA PHE A 62 2.57 -13.14 0.03
C PHE A 62 1.62 -14.25 -0.42
N CYS A 63 0.65 -13.97 -1.31
CA CYS A 63 -0.30 -14.97 -1.81
C CYS A 63 -0.09 -15.31 -3.30
N GLU A 64 0.88 -14.68 -3.97
CA GLU A 64 1.13 -14.82 -5.42
C GLU A 64 -0.08 -14.46 -6.30
N GLU A 65 -0.96 -13.62 -5.77
CA GLU A 65 -2.18 -13.20 -6.46
C GLU A 65 -2.06 -11.81 -7.09
N ALA A 66 -2.97 -11.48 -8.02
CA ALA A 66 -3.03 -10.13 -8.55
C ALA A 66 -3.50 -9.14 -7.47
N SER A 67 -2.70 -8.12 -7.18
CA SER A 67 -3.17 -6.94 -6.44
C SER A 67 -3.85 -5.94 -7.38
N ILE A 68 -4.66 -5.04 -6.81
CA ILE A 68 -5.31 -3.95 -7.56
C ILE A 68 -4.28 -3.10 -8.32
N VAL A 69 -3.12 -2.90 -7.69
CA VAL A 69 -2.00 -2.15 -8.27
C VAL A 69 -0.95 -3.14 -8.76
N ARG A 70 -0.43 -2.93 -9.97
CA ARG A 70 0.66 -3.71 -10.55
C ARG A 70 1.98 -3.46 -9.80
N ILE A 71 2.76 -4.50 -9.53
CA ILE A 71 4.06 -4.40 -8.83
C ILE A 71 5.20 -4.83 -9.75
N ASP A 72 6.01 -3.86 -10.20
CA ASP A 72 7.02 -4.07 -11.24
C ASP A 72 8.14 -5.05 -10.87
N GLU A 73 8.62 -5.02 -9.62
CA GLU A 73 9.68 -5.94 -9.18
C GLU A 73 9.21 -7.40 -9.18
N LEU A 74 7.98 -7.66 -8.73
CA LEU A 74 7.39 -9.00 -8.72
C LEU A 74 7.14 -9.48 -10.15
N ASP A 75 6.67 -8.60 -11.03
CA ASP A 75 6.51 -8.88 -12.45
C ASP A 75 7.82 -9.26 -13.13
N ALA A 76 8.91 -8.55 -12.82
CA ALA A 76 10.23 -8.87 -13.34
C ALA A 76 10.71 -10.24 -12.86
N ILE A 77 10.49 -10.59 -11.58
CA ILE A 77 10.81 -11.92 -11.03
C ILE A 77 10.00 -13.01 -11.74
N ARG A 78 8.70 -12.80 -11.93
CA ARG A 78 7.82 -13.76 -12.62
C ARG A 78 8.22 -13.97 -14.07
N LYS A 79 8.54 -12.89 -14.79
CA LYS A 79 9.07 -12.95 -16.18
C LYS A 79 10.40 -13.70 -16.30
N ARG A 80 11.21 -13.76 -15.23
CA ARG A 80 12.44 -14.56 -15.16
C ARG A 80 12.20 -16.03 -14.84
N LYS A 81 11.09 -16.38 -14.18
CA LYS A 81 10.70 -17.76 -13.84
C LYS A 81 9.56 -18.35 -14.69
N PRO A 82 9.46 -18.15 -16.02
CA PRO A 82 8.30 -18.67 -16.75
C PRO A 82 8.36 -20.19 -16.96
N ASN A 83 9.51 -20.85 -16.82
CA ASN A 83 9.74 -22.24 -17.27
C ASN A 83 10.70 -23.07 -16.38
N LEU A 84 10.72 -22.91 -15.06
CA LEU A 84 11.31 -23.97 -14.23
C LEU A 84 10.25 -25.08 -14.11
N LYS A 85 10.55 -26.24 -14.71
CA LYS A 85 9.76 -27.47 -14.57
C LYS A 85 9.70 -27.93 -13.13
#